data_AF-A0A9J7NAS8-F1
#
_entry.id   AF-A0A9J7NAS8-F1
#
_cell.length_a   1.000
_cell.length_b   1.000
_cell.length_c   1.000
_cell.angle_alpha   90.00
_cell.angle_beta   90.00
_cell.angle_gamma   90.00
#
_symmetry.space_group_name_H-M   'P 1'
#
loop_
_entity.id
_entity.type
_entity.pdbx_description
1 polymer ?
#
loop_
_entity_poly.entity_id
_entity_poly.type
_entity_poly.pdbx_seq_one_letter_code
_entity_poly.pdbx_strand_id
1 'polypeptide(L)'
;MTSPGYQGYWLTHELFYLEIGEQAGCAHELAIHAAESGRRDGVGGMEAGYCANILREARGLAAAGFRQEDRDLFMEQALLCGLVGYRDFFRSSWLSAILSWQSPSGCFGYQATMERSQTRRVRRRERKLSGRCLSHKTGVAAGALAGYVRYILEYYRDLSQETAGSH
;
A
#
# COMPACT_ATOMS: atom_id res chain seq x y z
N MET A 1 17.77 -4.26 -0.08
CA MET A 1 17.62 -5.72 0.04
C MET A 1 17.24 -6.23 -1.34
N THR A 2 18.13 -6.03 -2.31
CA THR A 2 17.78 -5.84 -3.73
C THR A 2 17.78 -7.12 -4.57
N SER A 3 17.69 -8.29 -3.94
CA SER A 3 17.73 -9.56 -4.68
C SER A 3 16.37 -9.85 -5.35
N PRO A 4 16.34 -10.38 -6.58
CA PRO A 4 15.10 -10.88 -7.18
C PRO A 4 14.42 -11.92 -6.26
N GLY A 5 13.14 -11.71 -5.93
CA GLY A 5 12.32 -12.68 -5.17
C GLY A 5 11.78 -12.22 -3.82
N TYR A 6 12.06 -11.00 -3.36
CA TYR A 6 11.39 -10.45 -2.17
C TYR A 6 9.88 -10.23 -2.42
N GLN A 7 9.08 -10.52 -1.40
CA GLN A 7 7.61 -10.48 -1.42
C GLN A 7 7.08 -9.96 -0.08
N GLY A 8 5.81 -9.57 -0.05
CA GLY A 8 5.12 -9.09 1.14
C GLY A 8 5.77 -7.84 1.73
N TYR A 9 5.83 -7.79 3.06
CA TYR A 9 6.33 -6.62 3.80
C TYR A 9 7.74 -6.18 3.43
N TRP A 10 8.59 -7.09 2.97
CA TRP A 10 9.94 -6.72 2.56
C TRP A 10 9.91 -5.84 1.32
N LEU A 11 9.07 -6.20 0.35
CA LEU A 11 8.96 -5.49 -0.92
C LEU A 11 8.23 -4.16 -0.75
N THR A 12 7.16 -4.12 0.06
CA THR A 12 6.48 -2.86 0.39
C THR A 12 7.39 -1.92 1.18
N HIS A 13 8.19 -2.42 2.11
CA HIS A 13 9.14 -1.57 2.85
C HIS A 13 10.26 -1.02 1.97
N GLU A 14 10.75 -1.77 0.96
CA GLU A 14 11.73 -1.23 0.01
C GLU A 14 11.16 -0.05 -0.77
N LEU A 15 9.92 -0.17 -1.26
CA LEU A 15 9.21 0.94 -1.89
C LEU A 15 9.04 2.10 -0.91
N PHE A 16 8.63 1.84 0.32
CA PHE A 16 8.42 2.88 1.33
C PHE A 16 9.71 3.65 1.65
N TYR A 17 10.87 2.99 1.67
CA TYR A 17 12.14 3.68 1.89
C TYR A 17 12.58 4.53 0.68
N LEU A 18 12.24 4.13 -0.55
CA LEU A 18 12.42 5.00 -1.72
C LEU A 18 11.57 6.27 -1.56
N GLU A 19 10.28 6.12 -1.26
CA GLU A 19 9.37 7.26 -1.05
C GLU A 19 9.86 8.22 0.05
N ILE A 20 10.32 7.68 1.19
CA ILE A 20 10.89 8.51 2.27
C ILE A 20 12.13 9.27 1.76
N GLY A 21 13.01 8.61 1.02
CA GLY A 21 14.21 9.24 0.46
C GLY A 21 13.87 10.36 -0.51
N GLU A 22 12.88 10.15 -1.38
CA GLU A 22 12.40 11.18 -2.30
C GLU A 22 11.80 12.38 -1.55
N GLN A 23 10.91 12.12 -0.59
CA GLN A 23 10.28 13.16 0.23
C GLN A 23 11.27 13.92 1.12
N ALA A 24 12.39 13.28 1.50
CA ALA A 24 13.47 13.89 2.25
C ALA A 24 14.44 14.70 1.37
N GLY A 25 14.28 14.69 0.04
CA GLY A 25 15.16 15.40 -0.90
C GLY A 25 16.45 14.66 -1.24
N CYS A 26 16.54 13.35 -1.00
CA CYS A 26 17.72 12.51 -1.26
C CYS A 26 17.78 11.97 -2.70
N ALA A 27 17.31 12.75 -3.69
CA ALA A 27 17.19 12.28 -5.07
C ALA A 27 18.56 11.88 -5.69
N HIS A 28 19.64 12.55 -5.30
CA HIS A 28 20.98 12.25 -5.78
C HIS A 28 21.48 10.89 -5.27
N GLU A 29 21.33 10.64 -3.97
CA GLU A 29 21.71 9.39 -3.32
C GLU A 29 20.89 8.21 -3.84
N LEU A 30 19.57 8.41 -4.03
CA LEU A 30 18.69 7.41 -4.61
C LEU A 30 19.09 7.06 -6.05
N ALA A 31 19.50 8.04 -6.86
CA ALA A 31 19.97 7.80 -8.21
C ALA A 31 21.27 6.98 -8.25
N ILE A 32 22.20 7.24 -7.33
CA ILE A 32 23.43 6.43 -7.18
C ILE A 32 23.06 4.99 -6.83
N HIS A 33 22.22 4.80 -5.81
CA HIS A 33 21.78 3.46 -5.42
C HIS A 33 21.02 2.72 -6.53
N ALA A 34 20.21 3.44 -7.31
CA ALA A 34 19.53 2.87 -8.47
C ALA A 34 20.54 2.32 -9.49
N ALA A 35 21.57 3.11 -9.81
CA ALA A 35 22.63 2.71 -10.73
C ALA A 35 23.42 1.49 -10.21
N GLU A 36 23.75 1.46 -8.92
CA GLU A 36 24.44 0.33 -8.28
C GLU A 36 23.59 -0.96 -8.26
N SER A 37 22.26 -0.83 -8.20
CA SER A 37 21.34 -1.98 -8.22
C SER A 37 21.23 -2.68 -9.59
N GLY A 38 21.89 -2.14 -10.63
CA GLY A 38 21.82 -2.67 -11.99
C GLY A 38 20.52 -2.33 -12.73
N ARG A 39 19.70 -1.41 -12.18
CA ARG A 39 18.47 -0.94 -12.81
C ARG A 39 18.73 0.29 -13.66
N ARG A 40 18.59 0.12 -14.99
CA ARG A 40 18.94 1.15 -15.99
C ARG A 40 17.92 2.28 -16.08
N ASP A 41 16.75 2.06 -15.53
CA ASP A 41 15.56 2.90 -15.51
C ASP A 41 15.46 3.79 -14.26
N GLY A 42 16.49 3.80 -13.40
CA GLY A 42 16.58 4.69 -12.24
C GLY A 42 15.58 4.36 -11.14
N VAL A 43 15.24 5.37 -10.33
CA VAL A 43 14.31 5.25 -9.19
C VAL A 43 12.89 4.89 -9.66
N GLY A 44 12.37 5.60 -10.67
CA GLY A 44 11.07 5.26 -11.26
C GLY A 44 11.02 3.85 -11.85
N GLY A 45 12.14 3.35 -12.36
CA GLY A 45 12.30 1.96 -12.77
C GLY A 45 12.23 0.93 -11.65
N MET A 46 12.88 1.25 -10.51
CA MET A 46 12.75 0.45 -9.28
C MET A 46 11.30 0.39 -8.83
N GLU A 47 10.65 1.54 -8.69
CA GLU A 47 9.24 1.66 -8.31
C GLU A 47 8.32 0.88 -9.24
N ALA A 48 8.52 1.01 -10.56
CA ALA A 48 7.72 0.28 -11.53
C ALA A 48 7.86 -1.24 -11.39
N GLY A 49 9.09 -1.71 -11.21
CA GLY A 49 9.33 -3.12 -10.96
C GLY A 49 8.72 -3.60 -9.63
N TYR A 50 8.83 -2.80 -8.57
CA TYR A 50 8.25 -3.12 -7.26
C TYR A 50 6.73 -3.14 -7.33
N CYS A 51 6.09 -2.12 -7.88
CA CYS A 51 4.63 -2.07 -7.97
C CYS A 51 4.03 -3.09 -8.92
N ALA A 52 4.72 -3.47 -10.00
CA ALA A 52 4.30 -4.60 -10.83
C ALA A 52 4.31 -5.94 -10.05
N ASN A 53 5.33 -6.14 -9.21
CA ASN A 53 5.45 -7.33 -8.37
C ASN A 53 4.41 -7.33 -7.24
N ILE A 54 4.25 -6.20 -6.57
CA ILE A 54 3.24 -5.98 -5.52
C ILE A 54 1.83 -6.19 -6.07
N LEU A 55 1.52 -5.68 -7.27
CA LEU A 55 0.19 -5.85 -7.87
C LEU A 55 -0.13 -7.30 -8.16
N ARG A 56 0.86 -8.08 -8.63
CA ARG A 56 0.70 -9.52 -8.83
C ARG A 56 0.42 -10.24 -7.52
N GLU A 57 1.12 -9.87 -6.44
CA GLU A 57 0.87 -10.41 -5.11
C GLU A 57 -0.53 -10.03 -4.60
N ALA A 58 -0.90 -8.75 -4.67
CA ALA A 58 -2.20 -8.23 -4.27
C ALA A 58 -3.37 -8.95 -4.99
N ARG A 59 -3.22 -9.23 -6.29
CA ARG A 59 -4.19 -10.03 -7.05
C ARG A 59 -4.30 -11.46 -6.51
N GLY A 60 -3.19 -12.07 -6.11
CA GLY A 60 -3.17 -13.38 -5.45
C GLY A 60 -3.89 -13.36 -4.10
N LEU A 61 -3.64 -12.36 -3.26
CA LEU A 61 -4.32 -12.16 -1.97
C LEU A 61 -5.83 -11.97 -2.16
N ALA A 62 -6.22 -11.20 -3.17
CA ALA A 62 -7.62 -10.99 -3.53
C ALA A 62 -8.29 -12.28 -4.01
N ALA A 63 -7.62 -13.06 -4.87
CA ALA A 63 -8.11 -14.36 -5.34
C ALA A 63 -8.24 -15.38 -4.20
N ALA A 64 -7.38 -15.29 -3.18
CA ALA A 64 -7.46 -16.09 -1.96
C ALA A 64 -8.51 -15.60 -0.95
N GLY A 65 -9.31 -14.59 -1.29
CA GLY A 65 -10.43 -14.11 -0.47
C GLY A 65 -10.03 -13.17 0.67
N PHE A 66 -8.90 -12.47 0.57
CA PHE A 66 -8.46 -11.48 1.56
C PHE A 66 -8.43 -12.03 3.00
N ARG A 67 -7.64 -13.09 3.19
CA ARG A 67 -7.44 -13.72 4.51
C ARG A 67 -7.07 -12.65 5.54
N GLN A 68 -7.53 -12.83 6.78
CA GLN A 68 -7.47 -11.78 7.79
C GLN A 68 -6.05 -11.30 8.08
N GLU A 69 -5.11 -12.23 8.08
CA GLU A 69 -3.67 -12.05 8.24
C GLU A 69 -3.05 -11.23 7.10
N ASP A 70 -3.63 -11.27 5.90
CA ASP A 70 -3.09 -10.63 4.70
C ASP A 70 -3.68 -9.23 4.47
N ARG A 71 -4.77 -8.88 5.17
CA ARG A 71 -5.48 -7.59 4.95
C ARG A 71 -4.61 -6.37 5.23
N ASP A 72 -3.73 -6.48 6.22
CA ASP A 72 -2.81 -5.40 6.58
C ASP A 72 -1.82 -5.14 5.43
N LEU A 73 -1.11 -6.18 5.00
CA LEU A 73 -0.25 -6.15 3.82
C LEU A 73 -1.00 -5.66 2.57
N PHE A 74 -2.20 -6.17 2.30
CA PHE A 74 -2.96 -5.78 1.12
C PHE A 74 -3.30 -4.28 1.09
N MET A 75 -3.68 -3.70 2.24
CA MET A 75 -3.90 -2.25 2.33
C MET A 75 -2.59 -1.47 2.22
N GLU A 76 -1.48 -1.98 2.74
CA GLU A 76 -0.14 -1.37 2.59
C GLU A 76 0.30 -1.33 1.13
N GLN A 77 0.08 -2.42 0.40
CA GLN A 77 0.34 -2.52 -1.04
C GLN A 77 -0.46 -1.48 -1.84
N ALA A 78 -1.75 -1.33 -1.53
CA ALA A 78 -2.61 -0.33 -2.18
C ALA A 78 -2.22 1.11 -1.82
N LEU A 79 -1.84 1.37 -0.57
CA LEU A 79 -1.33 2.66 -0.12
C LEU A 79 -0.06 3.04 -0.88
N LEU A 80 1.00 2.24 -0.77
CA LEU A 80 2.32 2.64 -1.23
C LEU A 80 2.38 2.75 -2.75
N CYS A 81 1.90 1.76 -3.48
CA CYS A 81 1.86 1.87 -4.95
C CYS A 81 0.84 2.90 -5.44
N GLY A 82 -0.20 3.16 -4.66
CA GLY A 82 -1.12 4.26 -4.90
C GLY A 82 -0.46 5.63 -4.83
N LEU A 83 0.47 5.85 -3.90
CA LEU A 83 1.24 7.11 -3.77
C LEU A 83 2.11 7.38 -5.00
N VAL A 84 2.72 6.33 -5.54
CA VAL A 84 3.54 6.39 -6.77
C VAL A 84 2.68 6.54 -8.05
N GLY A 85 1.35 6.41 -7.94
CA GLY A 85 0.42 6.65 -9.03
C GLY A 85 -0.08 5.39 -9.75
N TYR A 86 0.15 4.19 -9.20
CA TYR A 86 -0.38 2.94 -9.78
C TYR A 86 -1.87 2.78 -9.46
N ARG A 87 -2.71 3.26 -10.39
CA ARG A 87 -4.18 3.24 -10.27
C ARG A 87 -4.82 1.85 -10.26
N ASP A 88 -4.08 0.82 -10.70
CA ASP A 88 -4.51 -0.58 -10.75
C ASP A 88 -4.97 -1.18 -9.41
N PHE A 89 -4.54 -0.57 -8.29
CA PHE A 89 -4.92 -0.95 -6.94
C PHE A 89 -6.30 -0.42 -6.54
N PHE A 90 -6.84 0.58 -7.25
CA PHE A 90 -8.09 1.25 -6.89
C PHE A 90 -9.32 0.63 -7.58
N ARG A 91 -9.48 -0.69 -7.41
CA ARG A 91 -10.60 -1.45 -7.96
C ARG A 91 -11.81 -1.34 -7.04
N SER A 92 -13.01 -1.17 -7.61
CA SER A 92 -14.25 -1.08 -6.84
C SER A 92 -14.49 -2.29 -5.93
N SER A 93 -14.22 -3.50 -6.43
CA SER A 93 -14.34 -4.74 -5.63
C SER A 93 -13.36 -4.78 -4.45
N TRP A 94 -12.16 -4.22 -4.62
CA TRP A 94 -11.15 -4.14 -3.56
C TRP A 94 -11.53 -3.06 -2.53
N LEU A 95 -12.08 -1.93 -2.98
CA LEU A 95 -12.65 -0.91 -2.08
C LEU A 95 -13.76 -1.48 -1.20
N SER A 96 -14.73 -2.19 -1.81
CA SER A 96 -15.82 -2.81 -1.06
C SER A 96 -15.31 -3.80 -0.02
N ALA A 97 -14.28 -4.59 -0.36
CA ALA A 97 -13.63 -5.49 0.58
C ALA A 97 -12.98 -4.73 1.75
N ILE A 98 -12.15 -3.72 1.46
CA ILE A 98 -11.49 -2.90 2.50
C ILE A 98 -12.52 -2.27 3.44
N LEU A 99 -13.57 -1.64 2.92
CA LEU A 99 -14.62 -1.03 3.72
C LEU A 99 -15.36 -2.04 4.61
N SER A 100 -15.54 -3.29 4.16
CA SER A 100 -16.14 -4.36 4.96
C SER A 100 -15.31 -4.79 6.17
N TRP A 101 -14.00 -4.46 6.19
CA TRP A 101 -13.11 -4.79 7.31
C TRP A 101 -13.10 -3.74 8.41
N GLN A 102 -13.70 -2.58 8.14
CA GLN A 102 -13.80 -1.47 9.06
C GLN A 102 -14.70 -1.85 10.25
N SER A 103 -14.28 -1.50 11.46
CA SER A 103 -15.12 -1.64 12.65
C SER A 103 -16.28 -0.63 12.61
N PRO A 104 -17.34 -0.80 13.43
CA PRO A 104 -18.39 0.21 13.57
C PRO A 104 -17.88 1.59 14.00
N SER A 105 -16.72 1.66 14.66
CA SER A 105 -16.08 2.93 15.05
C SER A 105 -15.20 3.53 13.94
N GLY A 106 -15.15 2.93 12.76
CA GLY A 106 -14.36 3.42 11.62
C GLY A 106 -12.90 2.95 11.58
N CYS A 107 -12.43 2.20 12.58
CA CYS A 107 -11.02 1.79 12.67
C CYS A 107 -10.78 0.39 12.11
N PHE A 108 -9.51 -0.03 12.04
CA PHE A 108 -9.12 -1.36 11.59
C PHE A 108 -8.35 -2.11 12.67
N GLY A 109 -8.65 -3.40 12.84
CA GLY A 109 -8.03 -4.25 13.87
C GLY A 109 -8.07 -5.74 13.55
N TYR A 110 -7.95 -6.57 14.59
CA TYR A 110 -8.17 -8.02 14.50
C TYR A 110 -9.63 -8.36 14.77
N GLN A 111 -10.17 -9.42 14.14
CA GLN A 111 -11.45 -9.97 14.59
C GLN A 111 -11.26 -10.74 15.89
N ALA A 112 -12.33 -10.86 16.68
CA ALA A 112 -12.34 -11.42 18.02
C ALA A 112 -11.71 -12.82 18.16
N THR A 113 -11.67 -13.60 17.07
CA THR A 113 -11.27 -15.01 17.06
C THR A 113 -9.76 -15.25 16.95
N MET A 114 -8.94 -14.22 16.74
CA MET A 114 -7.48 -14.36 16.51
C MET A 114 -6.60 -13.83 17.65
N GLU A 115 -7.09 -13.81 18.89
CA GLU A 115 -6.22 -13.61 20.07
C GLU A 115 -5.30 -14.83 20.29
N ARG A 116 -4.38 -15.10 19.34
CA ARG A 116 -3.27 -16.03 19.61
C ARG A 116 -2.32 -15.35 20.59
N SER A 117 -2.06 -16.06 21.68
CA SER A 117 -1.08 -15.77 22.73
C SER A 117 0.24 -15.24 22.16
N GLN A 118 0.47 -13.93 22.22
CA GLN A 118 1.76 -13.33 21.85
C GLN A 118 2.63 -13.16 23.09
N THR A 119 3.14 -14.27 23.61
CA THR A 119 4.31 -14.28 24.50
C THR A 119 5.57 -14.48 23.65
N ARG A 120 6.29 -13.38 23.34
CA ARG A 120 7.78 -13.24 23.33
C ARG A 120 8.27 -12.19 22.33
N ARG A 121 9.17 -11.35 22.87
CA ARG A 121 10.07 -10.33 22.26
C ARG A 121 9.48 -8.96 21.90
N VAL A 122 10.18 -7.95 22.40
CA VAL A 122 9.99 -6.51 22.18
C VAL A 122 10.47 -6.17 20.77
N ARG A 123 9.61 -6.33 19.76
CA ARG A 123 9.71 -5.63 18.47
C ARG A 123 8.60 -4.57 18.50
N ARG A 124 8.89 -3.32 18.08
CA ARG A 124 8.00 -2.14 18.18
C ARG A 124 6.52 -2.55 18.12
N ARG A 125 5.86 -2.62 19.28
CA ARG A 125 4.52 -3.20 19.39
C ARG A 125 3.55 -2.30 18.63
N GLU A 126 2.75 -2.91 17.77
CA GLU A 126 1.53 -2.29 17.25
C GLU A 126 0.75 -1.67 18.43
N ARG A 127 0.37 -0.40 18.29
CA ARG A 127 -0.32 0.33 19.36
C ARG A 127 -1.80 -0.01 19.26
N LYS A 128 -2.28 -0.77 20.25
CA LYS A 128 -3.72 -0.99 20.44
C LYS A 128 -4.37 0.33 20.87
N LEU A 129 -5.36 0.77 20.10
CA LEU A 129 -6.24 1.88 20.45
C LEU A 129 -7.50 1.33 21.14
N SER A 130 -8.40 2.21 21.59
CA SER A 130 -9.70 1.80 22.14
C SER A 130 -10.49 0.95 21.13
N GLY A 131 -11.34 0.04 21.60
CA GLY A 131 -12.21 -0.75 20.71
C GLY A 131 -11.52 -1.85 19.88
N ARG A 132 -10.32 -2.32 20.28
CA ARG A 132 -9.50 -3.32 19.57
C ARG A 132 -8.95 -2.85 18.22
N CYS A 133 -9.00 -1.54 17.99
CA CYS A 133 -8.36 -0.89 16.87
C CYS A 133 -6.83 -0.99 16.99
N LEU A 134 -6.15 -1.07 15.84
CA LEU A 134 -4.70 -1.08 15.75
C LEU A 134 -4.24 0.19 15.03
N SER A 135 -3.26 0.89 15.60
CA SER A 135 -2.83 2.19 15.09
C SER A 135 -2.22 2.11 13.70
N HIS A 136 -1.29 1.18 13.46
CA HIS A 136 -0.66 1.05 12.15
C HIS A 136 -1.66 0.53 11.12
N LYS A 137 -2.40 -0.54 11.41
CA LYS A 137 -3.43 -1.03 10.48
C LYS A 137 -4.48 0.03 10.12
N THR A 138 -4.90 0.85 11.08
CA THR A 138 -5.83 1.96 10.83
C THR A 138 -5.18 3.05 9.98
N GLY A 139 -3.92 3.41 10.25
CA GLY A 139 -3.19 4.40 9.46
C GLY A 139 -2.97 3.96 8.01
N VAL A 140 -2.58 2.70 7.81
CA VAL A 140 -2.42 2.10 6.49
C VAL A 140 -3.76 2.09 5.72
N ALA A 141 -4.83 1.64 6.38
CA ALA A 141 -6.17 1.65 5.77
C ALA A 141 -6.63 3.06 5.40
N ALA A 142 -6.42 4.04 6.28
CA ALA A 142 -6.73 5.44 6.01
C ALA A 142 -5.96 5.97 4.80
N GLY A 143 -4.66 5.65 4.69
CA GLY A 143 -3.85 6.01 3.53
C GLY A 143 -4.37 5.37 2.23
N ALA A 144 -4.67 4.07 2.25
CA ALA A 144 -5.22 3.39 1.08
C ALA A 144 -6.56 4.01 0.63
N LEU A 145 -7.47 4.29 1.58
CA LEU A 145 -8.75 4.94 1.31
C LEU A 145 -8.59 6.38 0.80
N ALA A 146 -7.60 7.12 1.30
CA ALA A 146 -7.27 8.44 0.74
C ALA A 146 -6.81 8.33 -0.72
N GLY A 147 -6.05 7.29 -1.06
CA GLY A 147 -5.71 6.95 -2.45
C GLY A 147 -6.94 6.71 -3.33
N TYR A 148 -7.94 5.97 -2.84
CA TYR A 148 -9.21 5.79 -3.54
C TYR A 148 -9.96 7.11 -3.76
N VAL A 149 -10.04 7.96 -2.74
CA VAL A 149 -10.68 9.29 -2.87
C VAL A 149 -9.98 10.11 -3.94
N ARG A 150 -8.64 10.18 -3.89
CA ARG A 150 -7.84 10.87 -4.91
C ARG A 150 -8.10 10.33 -6.31
N TYR A 151 -8.07 9.01 -6.48
CA TYR A 151 -8.33 8.36 -7.77
C TYR A 151 -9.71 8.70 -8.34
N ILE A 152 -10.75 8.65 -7.49
CA ILE A 152 -12.11 9.00 -7.90
C ILE A 152 -12.18 10.47 -8.35
N LEU A 153 -11.60 11.39 -7.59
CA LEU A 153 -11.59 12.81 -7.92
C LEU A 153 -10.82 13.12 -9.21
N GLU A 154 -9.66 12.49 -9.40
CA GLU A 154 -8.88 12.61 -10.64
C GLU A 154 -9.65 12.05 -11.84
N TYR A 155 -10.32 10.91 -11.69
CA TYR A 155 -11.14 10.32 -12.75
C TYR A 155 -12.30 11.25 -13.18
N TYR A 156 -13.03 11.83 -12.22
CA TYR A 156 -14.08 12.81 -12.53
C TYR A 156 -13.53 14.06 -13.23
N ARG A 157 -12.35 14.52 -12.84
CA ARG A 157 -11.67 15.64 -13.51
C ARG A 157 -11.35 15.31 -14.96
N ASP A 158 -10.79 14.13 -15.24
CA ASP A 158 -10.43 13.71 -16.60
C ASP A 158 -11.68 13.69 -17.52
N LEU A 159 -12.79 13.12 -17.04
CA LEU A 159 -14.08 13.13 -17.75
C LEU A 159 -14.61 14.54 -18.03
N SER A 160 -14.46 15.46 -17.07
CA SER A 160 -14.90 16.85 -17.25
C SER A 160 -14.08 17.61 -18.30
N GLN A 161 -12.83 17.22 -18.51
CA GLN A 161 -11.95 17.86 -19.49
C GLN A 161 -12.18 17.33 -20.90
N GLU A 162 -12.44 16.03 -21.06
CA GLU A 162 -12.83 15.43 -22.35
C GLU A 162 -14.14 16.02 -22.88
N THR A 163 -15.11 16.25 -21.99
CA THR A 163 -16.39 16.87 -22.36
C THR A 163 -16.25 18.36 -22.71
N ALA A 164 -15.34 19.09 -22.06
CA ALA A 164 -15.08 20.50 -22.36
C ALA A 164 -14.23 20.73 -23.64
N GLY A 165 -13.36 19.78 -24.01
CA GLY A 165 -12.52 19.85 -25.20
C GLY A 165 -13.21 19.40 -26.51
N SER A 166 -14.48 19.01 -26.43
CA SER A 166 -15.28 18.51 -27.56
C SER A 166 -16.13 19.60 -28.25
N HIS A 167 -15.85 20.88 -27.99
CA HIS A 167 -16.56 22.04 -28.53
C HIS A 167 -15.63 23.01 -29.27
#